data_AF-A0A8H3X381-F1
#
_entry.id   AF-A0A8H3X381-F1
#
_cell.length_a   1.000
_cell.length_b   1.000
_cell.length_c   1.000
_cell.angle_alpha   90.00
_cell.angle_beta   90.00
_cell.angle_gamma   90.00
#
_symmetry.space_group_name_H-M   'P 1'
#
loop_
_entity.id
_entity.type
_entity.pdbx_description
1 polymer ?
#
loop_
_entity_poly.entity_id
_entity_poly.type
_entity_poly.pdbx_seq_one_letter_code
_entity_poly.pdbx_strand_id
1 'polypeptide(L)'
;MLSVFRSINSSKKLKFNDIYVFKRSRQYIVVTEESKPTHPLEFLFGTWKGKGNGYFEGIKDFVYDEELDISPDEAGRRWLYYKYVIFSFI
;
A
#
# COMPACT_ATOMS: atom_id res chain seq x y z
N MET A 1 23.00 -10.22 11.06
CA MET A 1 23.58 -9.04 11.75
C MET A 1 23.05 -9.05 13.18
N LEU A 2 23.87 -9.43 14.17
CA LEU A 2 23.48 -9.52 15.58
C LEU A 2 23.58 -8.14 16.24
N SER A 3 22.46 -7.55 16.63
CA SER A 3 22.44 -6.32 17.43
C SER A 3 22.36 -6.66 18.93
N VAL A 4 23.39 -6.23 19.66
CA VAL A 4 23.51 -6.38 21.13
C VAL A 4 22.66 -5.30 21.80
N PHE A 5 21.69 -5.70 22.64
CA PHE A 5 20.91 -4.75 23.45
C PHE A 5 21.48 -4.65 24.87
N ARG A 6 21.97 -3.46 25.23
CA ARG A 6 22.36 -3.12 26.61
C ARG A 6 21.11 -3.04 27.49
N SER A 7 21.19 -3.68 28.65
CA SER A 7 20.20 -3.64 29.73
C SER A 7 19.91 -2.21 30.18
N ILE A 8 18.67 -1.76 29.99
CA ILE A 8 18.13 -0.55 30.62
C ILE A 8 17.06 -0.99 31.61
N ASN A 9 17.36 -0.84 32.91
CA ASN A 9 16.40 -0.99 33.99
C ASN A 9 15.49 0.25 34.03
N SER A 10 14.42 0.22 33.26
CA SER A 10 13.24 1.07 33.45
C SER A 10 12.16 0.53 32.51
N SER A 11 10.94 0.40 33.00
CA SER A 11 9.75 -0.08 32.27
C SER A 11 9.36 0.87 31.13
N LYS A 12 10.24 1.03 30.13
CA LYS A 12 10.04 1.88 28.97
C LYS A 12 9.73 1.00 27.77
N LYS A 13 8.51 1.14 27.28
CA LYS A 13 8.03 0.60 26.01
C LYS A 13 8.88 1.22 24.90
N LEU A 14 9.81 0.46 24.32
CA LEU A 14 10.61 0.89 23.17
C LEU A 14 9.91 0.38 21.91
N LYS A 15 9.41 1.31 21.08
CA LYS A 15 8.88 1.01 19.75
C LYS A 15 10.03 1.10 18.75
N PHE A 16 10.38 0.00 18.13
CA PHE A 16 11.26 -0.03 16.95
C PHE A 16 10.55 -0.86 15.89
N ASN A 17 10.20 -0.25 14.76
CA ASN A 17 9.64 -0.91 13.57
C ASN A 17 8.73 -2.09 13.92
N ASP A 18 7.61 -1.79 14.59
CA ASP A 18 6.49 -2.71 14.87
C ASP A 18 6.80 -3.93 15.76
N ILE A 19 7.94 -3.89 16.46
CA ILE A 19 8.31 -4.88 17.47
C ILE A 19 7.97 -4.35 18.87
N TYR A 20 7.13 -5.10 19.59
CA TYR A 20 6.88 -4.88 21.01
C TYR A 20 7.70 -5.85 21.85
N VAL A 21 8.59 -5.32 22.69
CA VAL A 21 9.39 -6.12 23.62
C VAL A 21 8.87 -5.95 25.03
N PHE A 22 8.40 -7.03 25.64
CA PHE A 22 7.97 -7.06 27.03
C PHE A 22 8.97 -7.85 27.86
N LYS A 23 9.44 -7.25 28.97
CA LYS A 23 10.27 -7.95 29.96
C LYS A 23 9.37 -8.46 31.08
N ARG A 24 9.23 -9.78 31.20
CA ARG A 24 8.59 -10.42 32.36
C ARG A 24 9.63 -11.26 33.08
N SER A 25 9.98 -10.84 34.29
CA SER A 25 11.03 -11.46 35.10
C SER A 25 12.39 -11.50 34.38
N ARG A 26 12.80 -12.68 33.84
CA ARG A 26 14.07 -12.92 33.13
C ARG A 26 13.87 -13.28 31.65
N GLN A 27 12.66 -13.16 31.11
CA GLN A 27 12.35 -13.46 29.71
C GLN A 27 11.91 -12.21 28.95
N TYR A 28 12.32 -12.14 27.69
CA TYR A 28 11.88 -11.13 26.73
C TYR A 28 10.86 -11.78 25.79
N ILE A 29 9.63 -11.26 25.79
CA ILE A 29 8.60 -11.64 24.82
C ILE A 29 8.66 -10.62 23.69
N VAL A 30 8.97 -11.11 22.50
CA VAL A 30 8.97 -10.33 21.26
C VAL A 30 7.65 -10.60 20.57
N VAL A 31 6.78 -9.60 20.52
CA VAL A 31 5.55 -9.63 19.72
C VAL A 31 5.81 -8.81 18.48
N THR A 32 5.94 -9.48 17.34
CA THR A 32 5.88 -8.84 16.03
C THR A 32 4.41 -8.71 15.68
N GLU A 33 3.94 -7.49 15.38
CA GLU A 33 2.69 -7.38 14.63
C GLU A 33 2.88 -8.17 13.33
N GLU A 34 2.07 -9.21 13.12
CA GLU A 34 2.03 -9.85 11.81
C GLU A 34 1.72 -8.75 10.80
N SER A 35 2.69 -8.46 9.92
CA SER A 35 2.49 -7.56 8.80
C SER A 35 1.23 -8.04 8.08
N LYS A 36 0.15 -7.24 8.14
CA LYS A 36 -1.09 -7.58 7.43
C LYS A 36 -0.70 -7.91 5.99
N PRO A 37 -1.17 -9.02 5.41
CA PRO A 37 -0.86 -9.35 4.03
C PRO A 37 -1.36 -8.20 3.16
N THR A 38 -0.42 -7.41 2.65
CA THR A 38 -0.66 -6.32 1.73
C THR A 38 -1.13 -6.90 0.40
N HIS A 39 -2.06 -6.22 -0.26
CA HIS A 39 -2.58 -6.69 -1.54
C HIS A 39 -1.42 -6.69 -2.55
N PRO A 40 -1.22 -7.75 -3.36
CA PRO A 40 -0.06 -7.82 -4.26
C PRO A 40 0.00 -6.68 -5.28
N LEU A 41 -1.13 -6.01 -5.52
CA LEU A 41 -1.28 -4.86 -6.41
C LEU A 41 -1.58 -3.54 -5.66
N GLU A 42 -1.27 -3.45 -4.37
CA GLU A 42 -1.57 -2.25 -3.57
C GLU A 42 -0.94 -0.98 -4.12
N PHE A 43 0.19 -1.09 -4.83
CA PHE A 43 0.82 0.04 -5.50
C PHE A 43 -0.05 0.68 -6.60
N LEU A 44 -1.09 -0.01 -7.07
CA LEU A 44 -2.06 0.53 -8.04
C LEU A 44 -3.19 1.31 -7.37
N PHE A 45 -3.39 1.18 -6.05
CA PHE A 45 -4.54 1.75 -5.39
C PHE A 45 -4.48 3.27 -5.31
N GLY A 46 -5.61 3.91 -5.56
CA GLY A 46 -5.78 5.36 -5.59
C GLY A 46 -6.31 5.86 -6.94
N THR A 47 -6.31 7.19 -7.06
CA THR A 47 -6.76 7.90 -8.26
C THR A 47 -5.55 8.37 -9.07
N TRP A 48 -5.53 8.00 -10.34
CA TRP A 48 -4.51 8.36 -11.34
C TRP A 48 -5.13 9.32 -12.34
N LYS A 49 -4.38 10.35 -12.74
CA LYS A 49 -4.79 11.29 -13.78
C LYS A 49 -3.67 11.42 -14.81
N GLY A 50 -4.04 11.50 -16.09
CA GLY A 50 -3.07 11.49 -17.17
C GLY A 50 -3.63 11.99 -18.49
N LYS A 51 -2.82 11.81 -19.54
CA LYS A 51 -3.19 12.05 -20.93
C LYS A 51 -2.89 10.82 -21.76
N GLY A 52 -3.86 10.39 -22.56
CA GLY A 52 -3.75 9.29 -23.50
C GLY A 52 -3.72 9.77 -24.95
N ASN A 53 -3.15 8.94 -25.82
CA ASN A 53 -3.23 9.09 -27.28
C ASN A 53 -4.06 7.93 -27.85
N GLY A 54 -5.05 8.24 -28.67
CA GLY A 54 -5.89 7.28 -29.37
C GLY A 54 -5.51 7.18 -30.85
N TYR A 55 -5.36 5.94 -31.33
CA TYR A 55 -5.11 5.62 -32.74
C TYR A 55 -6.08 4.54 -33.19
N PHE A 56 -6.74 4.75 -34.33
CA PHE A 56 -7.59 3.74 -34.97
C PHE A 56 -7.63 3.98 -36.48
N GLU A 57 -7.62 2.90 -37.27
CA GLU A 57 -7.64 3.02 -38.73
C GLU A 57 -8.91 3.74 -39.22
N GLY A 58 -8.74 4.75 -40.06
CA GLY A 58 -9.84 5.57 -40.57
C GLY A 58 -10.39 6.63 -39.60
N ILE A 59 -9.82 6.75 -38.39
CA ILE A 59 -10.10 7.84 -37.44
C ILE A 59 -8.83 8.66 -37.26
N LYS A 60 -8.97 10.00 -37.26
CA LYS A 60 -7.84 10.88 -36.99
C LYS A 60 -7.35 10.67 -35.56
N ASP A 61 -6.04 10.54 -35.39
CA ASP A 61 -5.38 10.48 -34.09
C ASP A 61 -5.86 11.61 -33.18
N PHE A 62 -6.12 11.26 -31.92
CA PHE A 62 -6.65 12.19 -30.92
C PHE A 62 -5.97 12.03 -29.57
N VAL A 63 -5.98 13.11 -28.79
CA VAL A 63 -5.45 13.16 -27.42
C VAL A 63 -6.62 13.36 -26.48
N TYR A 64 -6.59 12.70 -25.33
CA TYR A 64 -7.63 12.83 -24.31
C TYR A 64 -7.04 12.88 -22.91
N ASP A 65 -7.75 13.56 -22.00
CA ASP A 65 -7.45 13.51 -20.57
C ASP A 65 -8.15 12.29 -19.96
N GLU A 66 -7.51 11.63 -19.00
CA GLU A 66 -8.03 10.42 -18.37
C GLU A 66 -7.92 10.46 -16.84
N GLU A 67 -8.87 9.81 -16.18
CA GLU A 67 -8.85 9.52 -14.75
C GLU A 67 -9.17 8.04 -14.50
N LEU A 68 -8.35 7.38 -13.70
CA LEU A 68 -8.49 5.98 -13.32
C LEU A 68 -8.48 5.88 -11.79
N ASP A 69 -9.56 5.37 -11.21
CA ASP A 69 -9.62 5.03 -9.80
C ASP A 69 -9.52 3.51 -9.63
N ILE A 70 -8.62 3.05 -8.78
CA ILE A 70 -8.46 1.64 -8.43
C ILE A 70 -8.57 1.48 -6.91
N SER A 71 -9.44 0.60 -6.46
CA SER A 71 -9.66 0.30 -5.05
C SER A 71 -9.63 -1.21 -4.75
N PRO A 72 -9.24 -1.61 -3.53
CA PRO A 72 -9.30 -3.01 -3.13
C PRO A 72 -10.76 -3.48 -3.07
N ASP A 73 -10.99 -4.76 -3.33
CA ASP A 73 -12.27 -5.38 -2.99
C ASP A 73 -12.47 -5.35 -1.46
N GLU A 74 -13.47 -4.61 -1.00
CA GLU A 74 -13.81 -4.48 0.43
C GLU A 74 -14.13 -5.83 1.08
N ALA A 75 -14.56 -6.83 0.30
CA ALA A 75 -14.80 -8.19 0.76
C ALA A 75 -13.51 -9.04 0.90
N GLY A 76 -12.32 -8.48 0.62
CA GLY A 76 -11.03 -9.12 0.86
C GLY A 76 -10.73 -10.31 -0.07
N ARG A 77 -11.45 -10.48 -1.18
CA ARG A 77 -11.32 -11.63 -2.10
C ARG A 77 -10.12 -11.51 -3.06
N ARG A 78 -9.23 -10.52 -2.83
CA ARG A 78 -8.07 -10.20 -3.67
C ARG A 78 -8.45 -9.79 -5.11
N TRP A 79 -9.63 -9.21 -5.24
CA TRP A 79 -10.06 -8.53 -6.46
C TRP A 79 -9.79 -7.04 -6.30
N LEU A 80 -9.81 -6.32 -7.41
CA LEU A 80 -9.79 -4.86 -7.43
C LEU A 80 -11.03 -4.37 -8.17
N TYR A 81 -11.57 -3.25 -7.73
CA TYR A 81 -12.53 -2.47 -8.48
C TYR A 81 -11.78 -1.36 -9.22
N TYR A 82 -12.22 -1.07 -10.45
CA TYR A 82 -11.69 0.06 -11.18
C TYR A 82 -12.81 0.88 -11.83
N LYS A 83 -12.60 2.18 -11.90
CA LYS A 83 -13.44 3.12 -12.63
C LYS A 83 -12.55 3.97 -13.53
N TYR A 84 -12.83 3.93 -14.83
CA TYR A 84 -12.07 4.66 -15.83
C TYR A 84 -12.96 5.68 -16.53
N VAL A 85 -12.49 6.92 -16.62
CA VAL A 85 -13.21 8.03 -17.25
C VAL A 85 -12.28 8.76 -18.21
N ILE A 86 -12.78 9.00 -19.42
CA ILE A 86 -12.11 9.82 -20.43
C ILE A 86 -12.84 11.15 -20.52
N PHE A 87 -12.09 12.25 -20.56
CA PHE A 87 -12.58 13.60 -20.77
C PHE A 87 -12.01 14.16 -22.07
N SER A 88 -12.85 14.89 -22.81
CA SER A 88 -12.44 15.68 -23.96
C SER A 88 -13.03 17.08 -23.81
N PHE A 89 -12.18 18.09 -23.70
CA PHE A 89 -12.60 19.48 -23.78
C PHE A 89 -12.64 19.84 -25.27
N ILE A 90 -13.84 19.77 -25.86
CA ILE A 90 -14.13 20.27 -27.21
C ILE A 90 -14.26 21.79 -27.16
#